data_AF-A0A645FZM8-F1
#
_entry.id   AF-A0A645FZM8-F1
#
_cell.length_a   1.000
_cell.length_b   1.000
_cell.length_c   1.000
_cell.angle_alpha   90.00
_cell.angle_beta   90.00
_cell.angle_gamma   90.00
#
_symmetry.space_group_name_H-M   'P 1'
#
loop_
_entity.id
_entity.type
_entity.pdbx_description
1 polymer ?
#
loop_
_entity_poly.entity_id
_entity_poly.type
_entity_poly.pdbx_seq_one_letter_code
_entity_poly.pdbx_strand_id
1 'polypeptide(L)'
;MYARDLAPGEVVAAAVAENPEDREFPQRVPLTAGKELVKIVAENEVVLDNTDPQNGRQRAGGTKAVYEVQKRSVVLTGEKPKQAYVIRYVEKQKVSGDTIVYELNTGDYQITGGVTQAPYRGD
;
A
#
# COMPACT_ATOMS: atom_id res chain seq x y z
N MET A 1 -6.28 -19.04 -19.44
CA MET A 1 -5.62 -20.37 -19.41
C MET A 1 -4.11 -20.14 -19.29
N TYR A 2 -3.54 -20.45 -18.13
CA TYR A 2 -2.19 -21.01 -17.87
C TYR A 2 -2.09 -21.13 -16.35
N ALA A 3 -2.38 -22.31 -15.81
CA ALA A 3 -2.06 -22.65 -14.43
C ALA A 3 -0.61 -23.16 -14.42
N ARG A 4 0.25 -22.50 -13.66
CA ARG A 4 1.62 -22.96 -13.40
C ARG A 4 1.55 -23.79 -12.12
N ASP A 5 2.10 -25.00 -12.14
CA ASP A 5 2.26 -25.82 -10.94
C ASP A 5 3.17 -25.09 -9.95
N LEU A 6 2.59 -24.71 -8.81
CA LEU A 6 3.31 -24.07 -7.69
C LEU A 6 3.86 -25.18 -6.78
N ALA A 7 5.10 -25.01 -6.33
CA ALA A 7 5.76 -26.00 -5.46
C ALA A 7 5.20 -25.94 -4.02
N PRO A 8 5.33 -27.02 -3.22
CA PRO A 8 4.85 -27.03 -1.84
C PRO A 8 5.65 -26.02 -0.99
N GLY A 9 4.97 -24.97 -0.51
CA GLY A 9 5.55 -23.92 0.34
C GLY A 9 5.54 -22.51 -0.26
N GLU A 10 5.07 -22.34 -1.49
CA GLU A 10 4.94 -21.03 -2.13
C GLU A 10 3.63 -20.34 -1.67
N VAL A 11 3.74 -19.32 -0.83
CA VAL A 11 2.60 -18.47 -0.47
C VAL A 11 2.41 -17.45 -1.58
N VAL A 12 1.57 -17.77 -2.57
CA VAL A 12 1.20 -16.79 -3.58
C VAL A 12 0.13 -15.87 -2.98
N ALA A 13 0.56 -14.78 -2.36
CA ALA A 13 -0.33 -13.67 -2.05
C ALA A 13 -0.62 -12.87 -3.34
N ALA A 14 -1.11 -13.54 -4.38
CA ALA A 14 -1.63 -12.88 -5.58
C ALA A 14 -3.15 -12.80 -5.48
N ALA A 15 -3.65 -11.99 -4.55
CA ALA A 15 -4.94 -11.36 -4.75
C ALA A 15 -4.73 -10.14 -5.66
N VAL A 16 -4.35 -10.39 -6.92
CA VAL A 16 -4.50 -9.37 -7.96
C VAL A 16 -5.96 -9.47 -8.40
N ALA A 17 -6.85 -8.82 -7.64
CA ALA A 17 -8.23 -8.69 -8.04
C ALA A 17 -8.26 -7.90 -9.36
N GLU A 18 -8.73 -8.54 -10.44
CA GLU A 18 -8.83 -7.94 -11.77
C GLU A 18 -9.93 -6.86 -11.82
N ASN A 19 -10.79 -6.80 -10.80
CA ASN A 19 -11.77 -5.75 -10.58
C ASN A 19 -11.57 -5.18 -9.15
N PRO A 20 -11.28 -3.88 -8.99
CA PRO A 20 -11.03 -3.29 -7.68
C PRO A 20 -12.24 -3.37 -6.73
N GLU A 21 -13.46 -3.43 -7.26
CA GLU A 21 -14.69 -3.57 -6.50
C GLU A 21 -14.84 -4.97 -5.86
N ASP A 22 -14.14 -5.97 -6.41
CA ASP A 22 -14.11 -7.35 -5.92
C ASP A 22 -12.91 -7.61 -4.99
N ARG A 23 -12.20 -6.56 -4.53
CA ARG A 23 -11.13 -6.73 -3.53
C ARG A 23 -11.69 -7.10 -2.17
N GLU A 24 -11.84 -8.40 -1.96
CA GLU A 24 -12.03 -8.94 -0.62
C GLU A 24 -10.69 -8.93 0.13
N PHE A 25 -10.55 -7.98 1.06
CA PHE A 25 -9.45 -8.01 2.02
C PHE A 25 -9.73 -9.06 3.09
N PRO A 26 -8.90 -10.12 3.21
CA PRO A 26 -9.11 -11.15 4.21
C PRO A 26 -9.05 -10.53 5.61
N GLN A 27 -10.05 -10.82 6.44
CA GLN A 27 -10.06 -10.38 7.84
C GLN A 27 -8.97 -11.05 8.67
N ARG A 28 -8.55 -12.25 8.25
CA ARG A 28 -7.52 -13.09 8.87
C ARG A 28 -6.70 -13.74 7.77
N VAL A 29 -5.39 -13.74 7.94
CA VAL A 29 -4.47 -14.46 7.05
C VAL A 29 -3.79 -15.54 7.89
N PRO A 30 -4.25 -16.80 7.82
CA PRO A 30 -3.65 -17.88 8.59
C PRO A 30 -2.22 -18.14 8.09
N LEU A 31 -1.34 -18.41 9.03
CA LEU A 31 0.00 -18.92 8.80
C LEU A 31 0.07 -20.39 9.23
N THR A 32 1.22 -21.04 9.04
CA THR A 32 1.41 -22.42 9.48
C THR A 32 1.39 -22.53 11.00
N ALA A 33 1.06 -23.73 11.50
CA ALA A 33 1.03 -24.07 12.93
C ALA A 33 0.06 -23.21 13.79
N GLY A 34 -1.12 -22.89 13.25
CA GLY A 34 -2.18 -22.20 14.00
C GLY A 34 -1.89 -20.73 14.32
N LYS A 35 -0.91 -20.13 13.64
CA LYS A 35 -0.57 -18.72 13.76
C LYS A 35 -1.37 -17.89 12.77
N GLU A 36 -1.48 -16.59 13.04
CA GLU A 36 -2.14 -15.64 12.14
C GLU A 36 -1.23 -14.45 11.88
N LEU A 37 -1.26 -13.95 10.65
CA LEU A 37 -0.60 -12.71 10.30
C LEU A 37 -1.41 -11.53 10.83
N VAL A 38 -0.80 -10.75 11.71
CA VAL A 38 -1.40 -9.55 12.29
C VAL A 38 -0.84 -8.29 11.65
N LYS A 39 0.45 -8.30 11.31
CA LYS A 39 1.20 -7.12 10.87
C LYS A 39 2.32 -7.50 9.92
N ILE A 40 2.52 -6.71 8.87
CA ILE A 40 3.70 -6.73 8.02
C ILE A 40 4.49 -5.45 8.28
N VAL A 41 5.80 -5.58 8.48
CA VAL A 41 6.73 -4.46 8.56
C VAL A 41 7.70 -4.57 7.40
N ALA A 42 7.74 -3.55 6.56
CA ALA A 42 8.68 -3.42 5.47
C ALA A 42 9.59 -2.20 5.71
N GLU A 43 10.87 -2.36 5.46
CA GLU A 43 11.90 -1.33 5.64
C GLU A 43 12.72 -1.22 4.36
N ASN A 44 13.49 -0.14 4.22
CA ASN A 44 14.34 0.16 3.07
C ASN A 44 13.56 0.44 1.78
N GLU A 45 12.90 1.60 1.74
CA GLU A 45 12.24 2.15 0.54
C GLU A 45 11.05 1.32 0.06
N VAL A 46 9.93 1.49 0.74
CA VAL A 46 8.67 0.82 0.42
C VAL A 46 7.88 1.63 -0.59
N VAL A 47 7.29 0.94 -1.57
CA VAL A 47 6.38 1.51 -2.55
C VAL A 47 5.13 0.65 -2.61
N LEU A 48 3.98 1.33 -2.57
CA LEU A 48 2.65 0.78 -2.83
C LEU A 48 2.16 1.41 -4.14
N ASP A 49 1.74 0.58 -5.08
CA ASP A 49 1.06 1.01 -6.30
C ASP A 49 -0.37 0.47 -6.24
N ASN A 50 -1.35 1.38 -6.28
CA ASN A 50 -2.75 1.04 -6.18
C ASN A 50 -3.50 1.70 -7.33
N THR A 51 -4.32 0.91 -8.03
CA THR A 51 -5.29 1.44 -8.99
C THR A 51 -6.68 1.23 -8.42
N ASP A 52 -7.38 2.33 -8.22
CA ASP A 52 -8.74 2.39 -7.72
C ASP A 52 -9.68 2.97 -8.81
N PRO A 53 -10.94 2.50 -8.97
CA PRO A 53 -11.85 3.00 -9.99
C PRO A 53 -12.27 4.45 -9.77
N GLN A 54 -12.35 4.89 -8.51
CA GLN A 54 -12.84 6.23 -8.14
C GLN A 54 -11.70 7.25 -8.22
N ASN A 55 -10.52 6.89 -7.74
CA ASN A 55 -9.39 7.80 -7.61
C ASN A 55 -8.29 7.59 -8.68
N GLY A 56 -8.47 6.61 -9.56
CA GLY A 56 -7.49 6.21 -10.57
C GLY A 56 -6.23 5.61 -9.96
N ARG A 57 -5.13 5.65 -10.72
CA ARG A 57 -3.82 5.18 -10.24
C ARG A 57 -3.27 6.12 -9.18
N GLN A 58 -2.79 5.53 -8.09
CA GLN A 58 -2.08 6.17 -7.00
C GLN A 58 -0.81 5.40 -6.67
N ARG A 59 0.23 6.12 -6.24
CA ARG A 59 1.46 5.51 -5.74
C ARG A 59 1.85 6.14 -4.42
N ALA A 60 2.02 5.33 -3.40
CA ALA A 60 2.47 5.77 -2.08
C ALA A 60 3.81 5.16 -1.73
N GLY A 61 4.64 5.83 -0.94
CA GLY A 61 5.92 5.26 -0.52
C GLY A 61 6.55 5.98 0.66
N GLY A 62 7.60 5.37 1.21
CA GLY A 62 8.34 5.87 2.37
C GLY A 62 9.56 5.01 2.67
N THR A 63 10.34 5.37 3.70
CA THR A 63 11.49 4.55 4.13
C THR A 63 11.05 3.28 4.86
N LYS A 64 9.86 3.31 5.47
CA LYS A 64 9.27 2.19 6.19
C LYS A 64 7.75 2.15 5.98
N ALA A 65 7.20 0.95 5.94
CA ALA A 65 5.77 0.70 5.93
C ALA A 65 5.38 -0.30 7.01
N VAL A 66 4.23 -0.05 7.65
CA VAL A 66 3.60 -0.96 8.58
C VAL A 66 2.18 -1.22 8.09
N TYR A 67 1.90 -2.44 7.66
CA TYR A 67 0.55 -2.88 7.34
C TYR A 67 -0.05 -3.62 8.53
N GLU A 68 -1.23 -3.21 8.98
CA GLU A 68 -2.00 -3.90 10.02
C GLU A 68 -3.21 -4.59 9.38
N VAL A 69 -3.24 -5.93 9.41
CA VAL A 69 -4.22 -6.75 8.67
C VAL A 69 -5.65 -6.43 9.10
N GLN A 70 -5.90 -6.35 10.41
CA GLN A 70 -7.24 -6.08 10.93
C GLN A 70 -7.73 -4.66 10.65
N LYS A 71 -6.83 -3.68 10.65
CA LYS A 71 -7.18 -2.28 10.36
C LYS A 71 -7.30 -1.99 8.87
N ARG A 72 -6.71 -2.85 8.02
CA ARG A 72 -6.65 -2.68 6.56
C ARG A 72 -6.01 -1.36 6.15
N SER A 73 -5.05 -0.91 6.95
CA SER A 73 -4.35 0.35 6.75
C SER A 73 -2.85 0.12 6.71
N VAL A 74 -2.17 0.95 5.92
CA VAL A 74 -0.72 1.00 5.87
C VAL A 74 -0.25 2.35 6.40
N VAL A 75 0.65 2.30 7.37
CA VAL A 75 1.37 3.48 7.86
C VAL A 75 2.72 3.53 7.17
N LEU A 76 2.89 4.50 6.29
CA LEU A 76 4.16 4.84 5.66
C LEU A 76 4.84 5.93 6.48
N THR A 77 6.14 5.81 6.68
CA THR A 77 6.95 6.80 7.38
C THR A 77 8.19 7.12 6.57
N GLY A 78 8.68 8.34 6.71
CA GLY A 78 9.91 8.80 6.09
C GLY A 78 10.40 10.08 6.75
N GLU A 79 11.71 10.29 6.78
CA GLU A 79 12.33 11.50 7.32
C GLU A 79 13.08 12.23 6.22
N LYS A 80 13.32 13.53 6.39
CA LYS A 80 14.11 14.30 5.42
C LYS A 80 15.49 13.67 5.21
N PRO A 81 15.97 13.55 3.97
CA PRO A 81 15.40 14.09 2.73
C PRO A 81 14.38 13.18 2.02
N LYS A 82 14.12 11.98 2.53
CA LYS A 82 13.24 10.95 1.93
C LYS A 82 11.94 10.79 2.73
N GLN A 83 11.16 11.87 2.79
CA GLN A 83 9.84 11.86 3.41
C GLN A 83 8.90 10.86 2.72
N ALA A 84 7.90 10.36 3.46
CA ALA A 84 6.83 9.57 2.87
C ALA A 84 6.04 10.42 1.87
N TYR A 85 5.45 9.78 0.87
CA TYR A 85 4.73 10.47 -0.21
C TYR A 85 3.54 9.69 -0.73
N VAL A 86 2.60 10.41 -1.34
CA VAL A 86 1.53 9.89 -2.20
C VAL A 86 1.52 10.69 -3.50
N ILE A 87 1.47 9.99 -4.62
CA ILE A 87 1.26 10.53 -5.97
C ILE A 87 -0.15 10.13 -6.41
N ARG A 88 -0.97 11.12 -6.75
CA ARG A 88 -2.26 10.93 -7.42
C ARG A 88 -2.09 11.26 -8.89
N TYR A 89 -2.11 10.25 -9.76
CA TYR A 89 -1.78 10.44 -11.18
C TYR A 89 -2.88 11.20 -11.93
N VAL A 90 -4.15 11.00 -11.55
CA VAL A 90 -5.30 11.73 -12.14
C VAL A 90 -5.18 13.23 -11.85
N GLU A 91 -4.87 13.57 -10.60
CA GLU A 91 -4.71 14.96 -10.16
C GLU A 91 -3.34 15.57 -10.53
N LYS A 92 -2.41 14.74 -11.04
CA LYS A 92 -1.01 15.11 -11.29
C LYS A 92 -0.40 15.82 -10.08
N GLN A 93 -0.57 15.21 -8.91
CA GLN A 93 -0.16 15.79 -7.64
C GLN A 93 0.71 14.82 -6.85
N LYS A 94 1.74 15.36 -6.19
CA LYS A 94 2.50 14.67 -5.15
C LYS A 94 2.32 15.41 -3.84
N VAL A 95 1.92 14.67 -2.80
CA VAL A 95 1.93 15.15 -1.41
C VAL A 95 2.97 14.34 -0.65
N SER A 96 3.75 15.00 0.19
CA SER A 96 4.78 14.38 1.03
C SER A 96 4.64 14.83 2.48
N GLY A 97 5.09 14.01 3.41
CA GLY A 97 5.11 14.30 4.84
C GLY A 97 5.88 13.23 5.61
N ASP A 98 5.98 13.39 6.92
CA ASP A 98 6.78 12.48 7.75
C ASP A 98 6.06 11.14 7.96
N THR A 99 4.73 11.17 8.04
CA THR A 99 3.87 9.98 8.17
C THR A 99 2.67 10.07 7.25
N ILE A 100 2.31 8.95 6.63
CA ILE A 100 1.09 8.77 5.83
C ILE A 100 0.35 7.54 6.32
N VAL A 101 -0.89 7.71 6.76
CA VAL A 101 -1.81 6.59 7.03
C VAL A 101 -2.69 6.42 5.80
N TYR A 102 -2.62 5.27 5.15
CA TYR A 102 -3.32 4.96 3.91
C TYR A 102 -4.33 3.84 4.16
N GLU A 103 -5.60 4.08 3.84
CA GLU A 103 -6.69 3.11 3.97
C GLU A 103 -6.86 2.32 2.68
N LEU A 104 -6.64 1.01 2.72
CA LEU A 104 -6.60 0.18 1.50
C LEU A 104 -7.98 -0.05 0.88
N ASN A 105 -9.06 0.09 1.67
CA ASN A 105 -10.42 -0.11 1.16
C ASN A 105 -10.90 1.05 0.29
N THR A 106 -10.52 2.29 0.64
CA THR A 106 -11.04 3.50 -0.01
C THR A 106 -9.99 4.25 -0.81
N GLY A 107 -8.70 3.97 -0.58
CA GLY A 107 -7.60 4.76 -1.11
C GLY A 107 -7.48 6.15 -0.48
N ASP A 108 -8.20 6.39 0.62
CA ASP A 108 -8.07 7.60 1.42
C ASP A 108 -6.75 7.60 2.19
N TYR A 109 -6.27 8.80 2.51
CA TYR A 109 -5.08 8.93 3.32
C TYR A 109 -5.08 10.18 4.19
N GLN A 110 -4.31 10.11 5.26
CA GLN A 110 -3.96 11.24 6.11
C GLN A 110 -2.45 11.41 6.12
N ILE A 111 -1.98 12.66 6.03
CA ILE A 111 -0.55 12.99 6.01
C ILE A 111 -0.25 13.94 7.17
N THR A 112 0.79 13.64 7.94
CA THR A 112 1.22 14.44 9.09
C THR A 112 2.72 14.66 9.07
N GLY A 113 3.16 15.76 9.69
CA GLY A 113 4.57 16.16 9.78
C GLY A 113 5.16 16.68 8.47
N GLY A 114 5.73 17.89 8.49
CA GLY A 114 6.47 18.44 7.33
C GLY A 114 5.72 18.43 6.00
N VAL A 115 4.39 18.59 6.01
CA VAL A 115 3.51 18.37 4.85
C VAL A 115 3.85 19.34 3.72
N THR A 116 4.12 18.78 2.53
CA THR A 116 4.41 19.55 1.32
C THR A 116 3.60 18.99 0.15
N GLN A 117 2.98 19.88 -0.63
CA GLN A 117 2.23 19.52 -1.83
C GLN A 117 2.87 20.20 -3.04
N ALA A 118 3.06 19.44 -4.11
CA ALA A 118 3.65 19.92 -5.35
C ALA A 118 2.99 19.25 -6.56
N PRO A 119 2.95 19.92 -7.72
CA PRO A 119 2.54 19.27 -8.97
C PRO A 119 3.49 18.13 -9.30
N TYR A 120 2.94 16.98 -9.66
CA TYR A 120 3.67 15.83 -10.16
C TYR A 120 3.71 15.88 -11.68
N ARG A 121 4.92 15.96 -12.25
CA ARG A 121 5.10 16.10 -13.71
C ARG A 121 5.40 14.80 -14.45
N GLY A 122 5.51 13.68 -13.73
CA GLY A 122 5.91 12.39 -14.31
C GLY A 122 7.39 12.36 -14.66
N ASP A 123 8.00 11.20 -14.47
CA ASP A 123 9.26 10.81 -15.11
C ASP A 123 8.91 9.78 -16.21
#